data_AF-A0A0C5GK29-F1
#
_entry.id   AF-A0A0C5GK29-F1
#
_cell.length_a   1.000
_cell.length_b   1.000
_cell.length_c   1.000
_cell.angle_alpha   90.00
_cell.angle_beta   90.00
_cell.angle_gamma   90.00
#
_symmetry.space_group_name_H-M   'P 1'
#
loop_
_entity.id
_entity.type
_entity.pdbx_description
1 polymer ?
#
loop_
_entity_poly.entity_id
_entity_poly.type
_entity_poly.pdbx_seq_one_letter_code
_entity_poly.pdbx_strand_id
1 'polypeptide(L)'
;MKAVTWQGKRDVRVEEVPDPKIQEPTDAIIRVTSAGLCGSDLHLYEVLTPFMTPGDILGHEPMGIVEEAGAEVPGLKPGDRVVVPFQIACGHCFMCGTGLPTQCETTQVTGEGMGAALFGYTRLYGAVPGGQAEYLRVPQAQFGPIKVPDGPPDDRFVYLSDVLPTAWQAVAYADVPQGGSIAVLGLGPIGDMACRVARLKGAERVFGVDLVPERLRRARERGVETYDLRSFDNEKELVAAIRDETGGRGPDAVIDAVGTEAHGSAAAKLVQQGAAILPRAIGGRLAERFSVDRLAALYTAIELVRRGGTISLSGVYGGMADPMPMLTLFDKQIQLRMGQANVRRWSDDILPYLTEEDPLGVDDFATHRVPLADAPHAYEMFQKKRDGAVKVLLKP
;
A
#
# COMPACT_ATOMS: atom_id res chain seq x y z
N MET A 1 -19.51 18.49 3.58
CA MET A 1 -18.34 18.31 2.70
C MET A 1 -18.62 17.23 1.66
N LYS A 2 -17.91 17.24 0.53
CA LYS A 2 -17.90 16.16 -0.44
C LYS A 2 -16.88 15.08 -0.07
N ALA A 3 -17.24 13.83 -0.29
CA ALA A 3 -16.38 12.68 -0.04
C ALA A 3 -16.64 11.53 -1.03
N VAL A 4 -15.60 10.78 -1.37
CA VAL A 4 -15.73 9.54 -2.13
C VAL A 4 -16.24 8.45 -1.20
N THR A 5 -17.43 7.96 -1.50
CA THR A 5 -18.11 6.90 -0.74
C THR A 5 -18.20 5.63 -1.56
N TRP A 6 -18.06 4.50 -0.89
CA TRP A 6 -18.33 3.19 -1.47
C TRP A 6 -19.84 2.93 -1.45
N GLN A 7 -20.42 2.51 -2.58
CA GLN A 7 -21.86 2.24 -2.72
C GLN A 7 -22.14 0.79 -3.12
N GLY A 8 -21.12 0.09 -3.60
CA GLY A 8 -21.24 -1.28 -4.05
C GLY A 8 -19.97 -1.73 -4.77
N LYS A 9 -19.97 -3.00 -5.17
CA LYS A 9 -18.91 -3.53 -6.02
C LYS A 9 -18.83 -2.70 -7.30
N ARG A 10 -17.66 -2.11 -7.55
CA ARG A 10 -17.41 -1.20 -8.68
C ARG A 10 -18.33 0.03 -8.74
N ASP A 11 -18.87 0.47 -7.61
CA ASP A 11 -19.71 1.65 -7.51
C ASP A 11 -19.18 2.51 -6.36
N VAL A 12 -18.45 3.56 -6.73
CA VAL A 12 -18.04 4.63 -5.82
C VAL A 12 -18.63 5.93 -6.34
N ARG A 13 -19.01 6.82 -5.42
CA ARG A 13 -19.66 8.09 -5.76
C ARG A 13 -19.10 9.20 -4.92
N VAL A 14 -19.17 10.42 -5.43
CA VAL A 14 -18.91 11.61 -4.64
C VAL A 14 -20.23 12.07 -4.05
N GLU A 15 -20.37 11.95 -2.74
CA GLU A 15 -21.59 12.31 -2.00
C GLU A 15 -21.33 13.49 -1.05
N GLU A 16 -22.38 14.25 -0.75
CA GLU A 16 -22.34 15.22 0.34
C GLU A 16 -22.56 14.50 1.68
N VAL A 17 -21.61 14.65 2.58
CA VAL A 17 -21.61 14.08 3.93
C VAL A 17 -21.42 15.21 4.97
N PRO A 18 -21.81 14.99 6.24
CA PRO A 18 -21.55 15.97 7.29
C PRO A 18 -20.06 16.31 7.43
N ASP A 19 -19.75 17.57 7.73
CA ASP A 19 -18.38 17.96 8.03
C ASP A 19 -17.88 17.24 9.30
N PRO A 20 -16.62 16.78 9.32
CA PRO A 20 -16.05 16.12 10.48
C PRO A 20 -15.92 17.12 11.62
N LYS A 21 -15.97 16.61 12.84
CA LYS A 21 -15.80 17.39 14.07
C LYS A 21 -14.79 16.70 14.97
N ILE A 22 -14.11 17.46 15.81
CA ILE A 22 -13.34 16.92 16.93
C ILE A 22 -14.28 16.09 17.81
N GLN A 23 -13.93 14.82 18.03
CA GLN A 23 -14.66 13.91 18.92
C GLN A 23 -13.88 13.68 20.20
N GLU A 24 -12.56 13.57 20.09
CA GLU A 24 -11.64 13.41 21.22
C GLU A 24 -10.62 14.56 21.28
N PRO A 25 -10.10 14.92 22.48
CA PRO A 25 -9.07 15.97 22.61
C PRO A 25 -7.77 15.70 21.83
N THR A 26 -7.56 14.46 21.41
CA THR A 26 -6.42 14.01 20.60
C THR A 26 -6.69 14.06 19.10
N ASP A 27 -7.89 14.45 18.66
CA ASP A 27 -8.21 14.58 17.23
C ASP A 27 -7.64 15.87 16.64
N ALA A 28 -7.50 15.88 15.31
CA ALA A 28 -7.38 17.10 14.51
C ALA A 28 -8.34 17.04 13.31
N ILE A 29 -8.70 18.19 12.77
CA ILE A 29 -9.36 18.31 11.47
C ILE A 29 -8.36 18.90 10.48
N ILE A 30 -8.21 18.25 9.32
CA ILE A 30 -7.47 18.81 8.19
C ILE A 30 -8.42 19.08 7.04
N ARG A 31 -8.16 20.18 6.31
CA ARG A 31 -8.66 20.35 4.95
C ARG A 31 -7.71 19.63 4.01
N VAL A 32 -8.22 18.63 3.31
CA VAL A 32 -7.41 17.80 2.42
C VAL A 32 -7.09 18.62 1.17
N THR A 33 -5.83 18.62 0.78
CA THR A 33 -5.35 19.31 -0.43
C THR A 33 -4.91 18.33 -1.51
N SER A 34 -4.58 17.10 -1.12
CA SER A 34 -4.31 16.00 -2.04
C SER A 34 -4.59 14.66 -1.35
N ALA A 35 -5.22 13.74 -2.07
CA ALA A 35 -5.43 12.37 -1.61
C ALA A 35 -5.01 11.36 -2.67
N GLY A 36 -4.23 10.35 -2.29
CA GLY A 36 -3.87 9.26 -3.18
C GLY A 36 -5.03 8.29 -3.44
N LEU A 37 -5.03 7.73 -4.66
CA LEU A 37 -5.70 6.47 -4.96
C LEU A 37 -4.68 5.33 -4.85
N CYS A 38 -4.93 4.36 -3.98
CA CYS A 38 -4.05 3.24 -3.74
C CYS A 38 -4.55 1.95 -4.41
N GLY A 39 -3.64 0.98 -4.64
CA GLY A 39 -4.03 -0.35 -5.10
C GLY A 39 -4.93 -1.07 -4.08
N SER A 40 -4.72 -0.84 -2.79
CA SER A 40 -5.56 -1.38 -1.73
C SER A 40 -7.00 -0.84 -1.78
N ASP A 41 -7.22 0.38 -2.27
CA ASP A 41 -8.57 0.90 -2.51
C ASP A 41 -9.30 0.08 -3.60
N LEU A 42 -8.57 -0.48 -4.57
CA LEU A 42 -9.15 -1.39 -5.57
C LEU A 42 -9.57 -2.73 -4.96
N HIS A 43 -8.90 -3.18 -3.89
CA HIS A 43 -9.37 -4.35 -3.14
C HIS A 43 -10.74 -4.07 -2.51
N LEU A 44 -10.98 -2.86 -1.97
CA LEU A 44 -12.29 -2.44 -1.47
C LEU A 44 -13.33 -2.34 -2.59
N TYR A 45 -12.91 -1.85 -3.76
CA TYR A 45 -13.71 -1.71 -4.97
C TYR A 45 -14.18 -3.05 -5.57
N GLU A 46 -13.44 -4.15 -5.34
CA GLU A 46 -13.62 -5.43 -6.05
C GLU A 46 -13.80 -6.68 -5.18
N VAL A 47 -12.91 -6.88 -4.21
CA VAL A 47 -12.69 -8.18 -3.54
C VAL A 47 -13.19 -8.17 -2.10
N LEU A 48 -12.93 -7.09 -1.36
CA LEU A 48 -13.26 -6.94 0.05
C LEU A 48 -14.69 -6.43 0.29
N THR A 49 -15.54 -6.49 -0.74
CA THR A 49 -16.95 -6.06 -0.70
C THR A 49 -17.78 -6.67 0.44
N PRO A 50 -17.52 -7.90 0.95
CA PRO A 50 -18.23 -8.41 2.12
C PRO A 50 -17.98 -7.65 3.43
N PHE A 51 -16.89 -6.87 3.49
CA PHE A 51 -16.46 -6.13 4.69
C PHE A 51 -16.68 -4.61 4.56
N MET A 52 -17.37 -4.18 3.50
CA MET A 52 -17.72 -2.78 3.21
C MET A 52 -19.21 -2.53 3.43
N THR A 53 -19.53 -1.32 3.84
CA THR A 53 -20.89 -0.80 4.02
C THR A 53 -21.13 0.37 3.06
N PRO A 54 -22.29 0.42 2.35
CA PRO A 54 -22.63 1.59 1.55
C PRO A 54 -22.58 2.88 2.39
N GLY A 55 -21.88 3.89 1.87
CA GLY A 55 -21.59 5.14 2.57
C GLY A 55 -20.21 5.22 3.24
N ASP A 56 -19.45 4.12 3.31
CA ASP A 56 -18.07 4.14 3.81
C ASP A 56 -17.21 5.11 2.99
N ILE A 57 -16.59 6.08 3.65
CA ILE A 57 -15.72 7.08 3.01
C ILE A 57 -14.34 6.47 2.77
N LEU A 58 -13.86 6.51 1.53
CA LEU A 58 -12.65 5.81 1.09
C LEU A 58 -11.37 6.65 1.23
N GLY A 59 -10.24 5.95 1.09
CA GLY A 59 -8.93 6.53 0.88
C GLY A 59 -8.12 6.76 2.15
N HIS A 60 -6.83 6.49 2.06
CA HIS A 60 -5.93 6.45 3.21
C HIS A 60 -4.58 7.09 2.91
N GLU A 61 -4.51 7.87 1.84
CA GLU A 61 -3.32 8.60 1.44
C GLU A 61 -3.51 10.14 1.43
N PRO A 62 -4.03 10.76 2.51
CA PRO A 62 -4.29 12.19 2.48
C PRO A 62 -3.10 13.01 2.96
N MET A 63 -3.00 14.20 2.40
CA MET A 63 -2.30 15.33 3.02
C MET A 63 -3.16 16.59 2.93
N GLY A 64 -2.87 17.55 3.79
CA GLY A 64 -3.69 18.73 3.90
C GLY A 64 -3.13 19.80 4.82
N ILE A 65 -3.98 20.74 5.14
CA ILE A 65 -3.72 21.85 6.03
C ILE A 65 -4.58 21.65 7.27
N VAL A 66 -3.97 21.75 8.46
CA VAL A 66 -4.71 21.69 9.73
C VAL A 66 -5.68 22.87 9.79
N GLU A 67 -6.96 22.59 10.07
CA GLU A 67 -8.01 23.59 10.29
C GLU A 67 -8.32 23.72 11.79
N GLU A 68 -8.30 22.60 12.52
CA GLU A 68 -8.56 22.55 13.95
C GLU A 68 -7.72 21.44 14.60
N ALA A 69 -7.24 21.66 15.82
CA ALA A 69 -6.54 20.66 16.61
C ALA A 69 -7.13 20.61 18.02
N GLY A 70 -7.33 19.39 18.54
CA GLY A 70 -7.81 19.17 19.90
C GLY A 70 -6.80 19.60 20.96
N ALA A 71 -7.28 19.77 22.19
CA ALA A 71 -6.49 20.33 23.30
C ALA A 71 -5.26 19.48 23.70
N GLU A 72 -5.24 18.19 23.35
CA GLU A 72 -4.14 17.26 23.64
C GLU A 72 -3.21 17.02 22.43
N VAL A 73 -3.23 17.94 21.44
CA VAL A 73 -2.38 17.89 20.24
C VAL A 73 -1.35 19.04 20.29
N PRO A 74 -0.26 18.92 21.07
CA PRO A 74 0.64 20.04 21.37
C PRO A 74 1.50 20.52 20.19
N GLY A 75 1.58 19.75 19.10
CA GLY A 75 2.50 19.98 17.98
C GLY A 75 1.86 20.53 16.69
N LEU A 76 0.53 20.63 16.63
CA LEU A 76 -0.20 21.06 15.43
C LEU A 76 -1.02 22.31 15.73
N LYS A 77 -1.06 23.22 14.77
CA LYS A 77 -1.93 24.40 14.80
C LYS A 77 -2.57 24.64 13.43
N PRO A 78 -3.70 25.37 13.38
CA PRO A 78 -4.30 25.76 12.12
C PRO A 78 -3.27 26.42 11.17
N GLY A 79 -3.32 26.02 9.90
CA GLY A 79 -2.38 26.45 8.86
C GLY A 79 -1.14 25.56 8.68
N ASP A 80 -0.84 24.65 9.62
CA ASP A 80 0.27 23.70 9.41
C ASP A 80 -0.04 22.71 8.27
N ARG A 81 0.93 22.48 7.38
CA ARG A 81 0.87 21.43 6.35
C ARG A 81 1.24 20.09 6.95
N VAL A 82 0.40 19.08 6.75
CA VAL A 82 0.63 17.73 7.28
C VAL A 82 0.29 16.65 6.26
N VAL A 83 1.10 15.59 6.27
CA VAL A 83 0.78 14.30 5.64
C VAL A 83 0.27 13.36 6.72
N VAL A 84 -0.81 12.63 6.46
CA VAL A 84 -1.41 11.74 7.47
C VAL A 84 -1.11 10.29 7.07
N PRO A 85 -0.36 9.55 7.89
CA PRO A 85 -0.18 8.10 7.72
C PRO A 85 -1.50 7.35 7.64
N PHE A 86 -1.57 6.31 6.81
CA PHE A 86 -2.78 5.50 6.66
C PHE A 86 -3.21 4.79 7.95
N GLN A 87 -2.25 4.45 8.84
CA GLN A 87 -2.54 3.81 10.12
C GLN A 87 -2.76 4.83 11.25
N ILE A 88 -3.71 4.53 12.12
CA ILE A 88 -4.07 5.34 13.28
C ILE A 88 -3.38 4.74 14.51
N ALA A 89 -2.48 5.47 15.16
CA ALA A 89 -1.67 4.95 16.27
C ALA A 89 -1.47 5.99 17.36
N CYS A 90 -1.39 5.56 18.63
CA CYS A 90 -1.28 6.46 19.78
C CYS A 90 0.13 6.99 20.06
N GLY A 91 1.16 6.31 19.55
CA GLY A 91 2.56 6.72 19.73
C GLY A 91 3.22 6.32 21.06
N HIS A 92 2.47 5.78 22.03
CA HIS A 92 2.99 5.54 23.38
C HIS A 92 2.74 4.13 23.94
N CYS A 93 1.92 3.29 23.29
CA CYS A 93 1.74 1.89 23.73
C CYS A 93 3.00 1.06 23.46
N PHE A 94 3.06 -0.17 23.98
CA PHE A 94 4.26 -1.02 23.84
C PHE A 94 4.64 -1.25 22.37
N MET A 95 3.65 -1.56 21.53
CA MET A 95 3.86 -1.76 20.09
C MET A 95 4.31 -0.49 19.38
N CYS A 96 3.77 0.69 19.74
CA CYS A 96 4.26 1.96 19.18
C CYS A 96 5.71 2.25 19.59
N GLY A 97 6.04 2.03 20.87
CA GLY A 97 7.38 2.25 21.41
C GLY A 97 8.45 1.32 20.83
N THR A 98 8.05 0.17 20.28
CA THR A 98 8.94 -0.78 19.58
C THR A 98 8.99 -0.57 18.06
N GLY A 99 8.36 0.50 17.54
CA GLY A 99 8.38 0.84 16.13
C GLY A 99 7.36 0.08 15.28
N LEU A 100 6.29 -0.44 15.90
CA LEU A 100 5.21 -1.18 15.25
C LEU A 100 3.84 -0.47 15.39
N PRO A 101 3.67 0.78 14.91
CA PRO A 101 2.41 1.51 14.99
C PRO A 101 1.22 0.82 14.32
N THR A 102 1.43 -0.05 13.32
CA THR A 102 0.35 -0.86 12.72
C THR A 102 -0.22 -1.91 13.68
N GLN A 103 0.46 -2.17 14.79
CA GLN A 103 0.04 -3.06 15.87
C GLN A 103 -0.31 -2.26 17.14
N CYS A 104 -0.63 -0.97 17.02
CA CYS A 104 -0.99 -0.12 18.16
C CYS A 104 -2.11 -0.75 19.00
N GLU A 105 -1.84 -0.97 20.29
CA GLU A 105 -2.77 -1.60 21.23
C GLU A 105 -3.97 -0.71 21.57
N THR A 106 -3.80 0.61 21.46
CA THR A 106 -4.87 1.58 21.76
C THR A 106 -5.93 1.63 20.67
N THR A 107 -5.51 1.52 19.41
CA THR A 107 -6.39 1.61 18.24
C THR A 107 -6.64 0.25 17.60
N GLN A 108 -6.19 -0.82 18.23
CA GLN A 108 -6.35 -2.18 17.75
C GLN A 108 -7.83 -2.54 17.60
N VAL A 109 -8.20 -3.15 16.46
CA VAL A 109 -9.56 -3.64 16.21
C VAL A 109 -9.70 -5.06 16.75
N THR A 110 -9.69 -5.16 18.08
CA THR A 110 -9.69 -6.45 18.81
C THR A 110 -10.91 -7.32 18.51
N GLY A 111 -12.07 -6.70 18.25
CA GLY A 111 -13.31 -7.41 17.89
C GLY A 111 -13.22 -8.20 16.57
N GLU A 112 -12.29 -7.83 15.69
CA GLU A 112 -12.03 -8.50 14.41
C GLU A 112 -10.71 -9.28 14.41
N GLY A 113 -9.97 -9.27 15.53
CA GLY A 113 -8.65 -9.91 15.63
C GLY A 113 -7.57 -9.25 14.76
N MET A 114 -7.75 -7.98 14.39
CA MET A 114 -6.85 -7.25 13.50
C MET A 114 -5.95 -6.28 14.27
N GLY A 115 -5.00 -5.67 13.55
CA GLY A 115 -4.10 -4.64 14.08
C GLY A 115 -4.78 -3.30 14.33
N ALA A 116 -3.99 -2.23 14.32
CA ALA A 116 -4.46 -0.86 14.49
C ALA A 116 -5.48 -0.46 13.42
N ALA A 117 -6.43 0.39 13.78
CA ALA A 117 -7.40 0.96 12.85
C ALA A 117 -6.72 1.74 11.71
N LEU A 118 -7.35 1.73 10.54
CA LEU A 118 -6.87 2.39 9.32
C LEU A 118 -7.92 3.36 8.80
N PHE A 119 -7.46 4.46 8.19
CA PHE A 119 -8.35 5.36 7.46
C PHE A 119 -8.94 4.69 6.22
N GLY A 120 -10.19 5.01 5.89
CA GLY A 120 -10.83 4.69 4.62
C GLY A 120 -10.82 3.22 4.22
N TYR A 121 -10.83 2.31 5.20
CA TYR A 121 -10.67 0.87 4.99
C TYR A 121 -11.86 0.07 5.57
N THR A 122 -11.82 -1.25 5.42
CA THR A 122 -12.93 -2.14 5.81
C THR A 122 -13.24 -2.12 7.30
N ARG A 123 -14.40 -2.68 7.70
CA ARG A 123 -14.75 -2.90 9.13
C ARG A 123 -13.70 -3.70 9.89
N LEU A 124 -12.93 -4.56 9.22
CA LEU A 124 -11.85 -5.34 9.83
C LEU A 124 -10.79 -4.43 10.47
N TYR A 125 -10.64 -3.21 9.95
CA TYR A 125 -9.74 -2.17 10.46
C TYR A 125 -10.49 -0.93 10.95
N GLY A 126 -11.73 -1.12 11.43
CA GLY A 126 -12.47 -0.13 12.20
C GLY A 126 -13.39 0.79 11.38
N ALA A 127 -13.38 0.69 10.04
CA ALA A 127 -14.21 1.53 9.15
C ALA A 127 -14.13 3.03 9.48
N VAL A 128 -12.92 3.52 9.80
CA VAL A 128 -12.72 4.93 10.10
C VAL A 128 -12.80 5.74 8.79
N PRO A 129 -13.56 6.84 8.71
CA PRO A 129 -13.69 7.63 7.49
C PRO A 129 -12.35 8.01 6.85
N GLY A 130 -12.24 7.82 5.54
CA GLY A 130 -11.04 8.07 4.76
C GLY A 130 -10.84 9.51 4.29
N GLY A 131 -9.68 9.75 3.68
CA GLY A 131 -9.19 11.05 3.26
C GLY A 131 -9.47 11.44 1.81
N GLN A 132 -10.17 10.63 1.02
CA GLN A 132 -10.67 11.08 -0.29
C GLN A 132 -11.94 11.94 -0.09
N ALA A 133 -11.76 13.09 0.52
CA ALA A 133 -12.80 14.03 0.92
C ALA A 133 -12.24 15.46 0.98
N GLU A 134 -13.09 16.47 1.14
CA GLU A 134 -12.63 17.86 1.34
C GLU A 134 -12.01 18.10 2.73
N TYR A 135 -12.49 17.37 3.74
CA TYR A 135 -11.95 17.42 5.11
C TYR A 135 -11.81 16.01 5.70
N LEU A 136 -10.91 15.86 6.67
CA LEU A 136 -10.67 14.60 7.38
C LEU A 136 -10.51 14.85 8.87
N ARG A 137 -11.21 14.06 9.70
CA ARG A 137 -10.87 13.90 11.12
C ARG A 137 -9.72 12.93 11.25
N VAL A 138 -8.67 13.35 11.95
CA VAL A 138 -7.46 12.56 12.20
C VAL A 138 -7.43 12.21 13.70
N PRO A 139 -7.80 10.99 14.11
CA PRO A 139 -7.63 10.55 15.49
C PRO A 139 -6.16 10.36 15.83
N GLN A 140 -5.83 10.48 17.12
CA GLN A 140 -4.45 10.33 17.62
C GLN A 140 -3.48 11.30 16.91
N ALA A 141 -3.93 12.53 16.66
CA ALA A 141 -3.19 13.56 15.93
C ALA A 141 -1.93 14.06 16.66
N GLN A 142 -1.79 13.76 17.95
CA GLN A 142 -0.55 14.00 18.69
C GLN A 142 0.63 13.13 18.19
N PHE A 143 0.37 12.06 17.44
CA PHE A 143 1.41 11.15 16.92
C PHE A 143 1.37 10.95 15.40
N GLY A 144 0.18 10.78 14.82
CA GLY A 144 0.01 10.37 13.42
C GLY A 144 0.56 11.37 12.39
N PRO A 145 0.01 12.60 12.31
CA PRO A 145 0.40 13.60 11.33
C PRO A 145 1.90 13.88 11.27
N ILE A 146 2.45 13.88 10.05
CA ILE A 146 3.82 14.27 9.73
C ILE A 146 3.78 15.69 9.22
N LYS A 147 4.32 16.63 10.00
CA LYS A 147 4.45 18.02 9.57
C LYS A 147 5.49 18.14 8.47
N VAL A 148 5.16 18.86 7.41
CA VAL A 148 6.05 19.10 6.26
C VAL A 148 6.27 20.60 6.06
N PRO A 149 7.40 21.03 5.50
CA PRO A 149 7.69 22.45 5.30
C PRO A 149 6.76 23.08 4.26
N ASP A 150 6.63 24.40 4.33
CA ASP A 150 6.12 25.19 3.21
C ASP A 150 7.13 25.15 2.04
N GLY A 151 6.65 25.26 0.81
CA GLY A 151 7.51 25.28 -0.37
C GLY A 151 7.08 24.26 -1.42
N PRO A 152 7.72 23.08 -1.52
CA PRO A 152 7.41 22.13 -2.58
C PRO A 152 5.90 21.79 -2.63
N PRO A 153 5.36 21.52 -3.84
CA PRO A 153 3.97 21.10 -4.00
C PRO A 153 3.66 19.87 -3.16
N ASP A 154 2.38 19.66 -2.88
CA ASP A 154 1.89 18.50 -2.13
C ASP A 154 2.40 17.17 -2.65
N ASP A 155 2.56 17.04 -3.97
CA ASP A 155 3.07 15.85 -4.62
C ASP A 155 4.46 15.43 -4.10
N ARG A 156 5.27 16.40 -3.62
CA ARG A 156 6.56 16.11 -2.98
C ARG A 156 6.41 15.27 -1.71
N PHE A 157 5.31 15.44 -0.99
CA PHE A 157 5.15 14.92 0.37
C PHE A 157 4.03 13.89 0.52
N VAL A 158 2.99 13.93 -0.32
CA VAL A 158 1.79 13.10 -0.17
C VAL A 158 2.11 11.62 -0.03
N TYR A 159 3.15 11.12 -0.71
CA TYR A 159 3.54 9.71 -0.66
C TYR A 159 4.09 9.25 0.70
N LEU A 160 4.40 10.17 1.62
CA LEU A 160 4.70 9.84 3.03
C LEU A 160 3.50 9.23 3.76
N SER A 161 2.27 9.36 3.23
CA SER A 161 1.09 8.76 3.85
C SER A 161 1.08 7.23 3.76
N ASP A 162 1.69 6.67 2.70
CA ASP A 162 1.70 5.22 2.41
C ASP A 162 2.85 4.83 1.47
N VAL A 163 2.76 5.18 0.17
CA VAL A 163 3.59 4.56 -0.90
C VAL A 163 5.07 4.51 -0.56
N LEU A 164 5.63 5.64 -0.13
CA LEU A 164 7.06 5.77 0.09
C LEU A 164 7.52 5.03 1.35
N PRO A 165 6.91 5.20 2.54
CA PRO A 165 7.20 4.37 3.70
C PRO A 165 6.98 2.87 3.48
N THR A 166 5.96 2.48 2.70
CA THR A 166 5.70 1.08 2.35
C THR A 166 6.82 0.50 1.50
N ALA A 167 7.23 1.21 0.44
CA ALA A 167 8.39 0.84 -0.36
C ALA A 167 9.70 0.82 0.45
N TRP A 168 9.88 1.79 1.34
CA TRP A 168 11.05 1.88 2.20
C TRP A 168 11.15 0.71 3.18
N GLN A 169 10.03 0.36 3.82
CA GLN A 169 9.94 -0.81 4.68
C GLN A 169 10.23 -2.08 3.89
N ALA A 170 9.69 -2.23 2.69
CA ALA A 170 9.92 -3.41 1.86
C ALA A 170 11.41 -3.60 1.53
N VAL A 171 12.11 -2.52 1.17
CA VAL A 171 13.57 -2.56 0.92
C VAL A 171 14.36 -2.81 2.21
N ALA A 172 14.00 -2.15 3.32
CA ALA A 172 14.65 -2.40 4.61
C ALA A 172 14.41 -3.83 5.13
N TYR A 173 13.26 -4.42 4.81
CA TYR A 173 12.93 -5.79 5.17
C TYR A 173 13.62 -6.80 4.26
N ALA A 174 13.81 -6.47 2.99
CA ALA A 174 14.59 -7.28 2.05
C ALA A 174 16.04 -7.48 2.51
N ASP A 175 16.60 -6.52 3.27
CA ASP A 175 17.93 -6.62 3.90
C ASP A 175 19.03 -7.06 2.92
N VAL A 176 19.03 -6.41 1.75
CA VAL A 176 19.96 -6.71 0.67
C VAL A 176 21.38 -6.32 1.11
N PRO A 177 22.37 -7.21 1.00
CA PRO A 177 23.75 -6.86 1.32
C PRO A 177 24.26 -5.75 0.40
N GLN A 178 25.26 -4.98 0.84
CA GLN A 178 25.90 -3.98 -0.02
C GLN A 178 26.48 -4.66 -1.28
N GLY A 179 26.20 -4.10 -2.46
CA GLY A 179 26.55 -4.74 -3.74
C GLY A 179 25.64 -5.91 -4.13
N GLY A 180 24.60 -6.18 -3.34
CA GLY A 180 23.64 -7.25 -3.58
C GLY A 180 22.62 -6.91 -4.65
N SER A 181 21.78 -7.90 -4.93
CA SER A 181 20.75 -7.87 -5.97
C SER A 181 19.35 -8.08 -5.39
N ILE A 182 18.36 -7.39 -5.95
CA ILE A 182 16.97 -7.49 -5.51
C ILE A 182 16.05 -7.62 -6.71
N ALA A 183 15.04 -8.48 -6.62
CA ALA A 183 13.93 -8.51 -7.56
C ALA A 183 12.66 -7.93 -6.92
N VAL A 184 11.90 -7.15 -7.69
CA VAL A 184 10.61 -6.60 -7.28
C VAL A 184 9.53 -7.16 -8.21
N LEU A 185 8.62 -7.94 -7.64
CA LEU A 185 7.46 -8.48 -8.34
C LEU A 185 6.31 -7.48 -8.23
N GLY A 186 5.81 -7.03 -9.38
CA GLY A 186 4.83 -5.95 -9.49
C GLY A 186 5.51 -4.58 -9.48
N LEU A 187 5.25 -3.78 -10.52
CA LEU A 187 5.75 -2.42 -10.70
C LEU A 187 4.61 -1.39 -10.66
N GLY A 188 3.58 -1.66 -9.85
CA GLY A 188 2.62 -0.63 -9.43
C GLY A 188 3.28 0.43 -8.55
N PRO A 189 2.52 1.37 -7.95
CA PRO A 189 3.09 2.44 -7.13
C PRO A 189 4.12 1.98 -6.08
N ILE A 190 3.79 0.95 -5.29
CA ILE A 190 4.70 0.43 -4.27
C ILE A 190 5.97 -0.16 -4.92
N GLY A 191 5.82 -0.98 -5.95
CA GLY A 191 6.96 -1.66 -6.58
C GLY A 191 7.90 -0.74 -7.35
N ASP A 192 7.36 0.24 -8.09
CA ASP A 192 8.17 1.30 -8.73
C ASP A 192 8.94 2.08 -7.65
N MET A 193 8.26 2.51 -6.59
CA MET A 193 8.93 3.22 -5.49
C MET A 193 9.96 2.34 -4.77
N ALA A 194 9.70 1.04 -4.60
CA ALA A 194 10.66 0.10 -4.00
C ALA A 194 11.91 -0.05 -4.87
N CYS A 195 11.77 -0.07 -6.19
CA CYS A 195 12.92 -0.07 -7.09
C CYS A 195 13.79 1.19 -6.91
N ARG A 196 13.14 2.36 -6.77
CA ARG A 196 13.84 3.65 -6.55
C ARG A 196 14.57 3.67 -5.21
N VAL A 197 13.89 3.23 -4.14
CA VAL A 197 14.50 3.14 -2.80
C VAL A 197 15.63 2.11 -2.79
N ALA A 198 15.49 0.96 -3.44
CA ALA A 198 16.55 -0.05 -3.52
C ALA A 198 17.83 0.50 -4.17
N ARG A 199 17.69 1.22 -5.30
CA ARG A 199 18.83 1.90 -5.95
C ARG A 199 19.45 2.97 -5.05
N LEU A 200 18.62 3.79 -4.40
CA LEU A 200 19.08 4.80 -3.45
C LEU A 200 19.86 4.19 -2.28
N LYS A 201 19.43 3.01 -1.81
CA LYS A 201 20.07 2.25 -0.72
C LYS A 201 21.29 1.43 -1.18
N GLY A 202 21.68 1.51 -2.45
CA GLY A 202 22.91 0.91 -2.95
C GLY A 202 22.79 -0.56 -3.38
N ALA A 203 21.59 -1.05 -3.70
CA ALA A 203 21.45 -2.31 -4.43
C ALA A 203 22.14 -2.16 -5.80
N GLU A 204 23.06 -3.07 -6.12
CA GLU A 204 23.84 -3.03 -7.36
C GLU A 204 22.95 -3.36 -8.56
N ARG A 205 22.06 -4.34 -8.38
CA ARG A 205 21.13 -4.80 -9.41
C ARG A 205 19.71 -4.83 -8.90
N VAL A 206 18.81 -4.21 -9.64
CA VAL A 206 17.38 -4.16 -9.34
C VAL A 206 16.63 -4.72 -10.54
N PHE A 207 16.02 -5.88 -10.36
CA PHE A 207 15.18 -6.53 -11.35
C PHE A 207 13.71 -6.19 -11.09
N GLY A 208 12.98 -5.76 -12.11
CA GLY A 208 11.55 -5.41 -11.99
C GLY A 208 10.69 -6.29 -12.88
N VAL A 209 9.69 -6.96 -12.31
CA VAL A 209 8.78 -7.85 -13.06
C VAL A 209 7.36 -7.28 -13.05
N ASP A 210 6.76 -7.08 -14.23
CA ASP A 210 5.35 -6.70 -14.38
C ASP A 210 4.82 -7.18 -15.74
N LEU A 211 3.53 -7.01 -15.99
CA LEU A 211 2.82 -7.32 -17.25
C LEU A 211 2.28 -6.06 -17.95
N VAL A 212 2.37 -4.89 -17.31
CA VAL A 212 1.90 -3.60 -17.85
C VAL A 212 3.06 -2.86 -18.51
N PRO A 213 3.02 -2.61 -19.84
CA PRO A 213 4.12 -1.97 -20.57
C PRO A 213 4.56 -0.62 -19.97
N GLU A 214 3.61 0.21 -19.55
CA GLU A 214 3.86 1.55 -19.03
C GLU A 214 4.63 1.51 -17.70
N ARG A 215 4.32 0.52 -16.85
CA ARG A 215 5.01 0.30 -15.57
C ARG A 215 6.45 -0.17 -15.81
N LEU A 216 6.64 -1.12 -16.73
CA LEU A 216 7.95 -1.61 -17.15
C LEU A 216 8.81 -0.48 -17.75
N ARG A 217 8.22 0.39 -18.58
CA ARG A 217 8.91 1.53 -19.19
C ARG A 217 9.39 2.51 -18.13
N ARG A 218 8.52 2.93 -17.20
CA ARG A 218 8.86 3.88 -16.12
C ARG A 218 10.01 3.38 -15.25
N ALA A 219 9.98 2.11 -14.86
CA ALA A 219 11.05 1.52 -14.07
C ALA A 219 12.37 1.46 -14.86
N ARG A 220 12.32 1.09 -16.15
CA ARG A 220 13.52 1.04 -17.02
C ARG A 220 14.18 2.41 -17.20
N GLU A 221 13.39 3.47 -17.37
CA GLU A 221 13.89 4.85 -17.45
C GLU A 221 14.67 5.27 -16.19
N ARG A 222 14.46 4.57 -15.08
CA ARG A 222 15.19 4.75 -13.81
C ARG A 222 16.24 3.67 -13.56
N GLY A 223 16.71 2.98 -14.60
CA GLY A 223 17.81 2.04 -14.52
C GLY A 223 17.46 0.70 -13.87
N VAL A 224 16.18 0.33 -13.85
CA VAL A 224 15.74 -1.01 -13.41
C VAL A 224 15.81 -1.98 -14.60
N GLU A 225 16.33 -3.18 -14.36
CA GLU A 225 16.35 -4.27 -15.33
C GLU A 225 14.97 -4.93 -15.37
N THR A 226 14.16 -4.59 -16.38
CA THR A 226 12.75 -4.98 -16.40
C THR A 226 12.44 -6.22 -17.24
N TYR A 227 11.63 -7.11 -16.68
CA TYR A 227 11.17 -8.37 -17.26
C TYR A 227 9.66 -8.30 -17.47
N ASP A 228 9.24 -8.40 -18.74
CA ASP A 228 7.84 -8.46 -19.09
C ASP A 228 7.34 -9.90 -18.95
N LEU A 229 6.45 -10.13 -17.99
CA LEU A 229 5.90 -11.46 -17.71
C LEU A 229 5.23 -12.10 -18.94
N ARG A 230 4.74 -11.29 -19.88
CA ARG A 230 4.06 -11.76 -21.11
C ARG A 230 5.05 -12.32 -22.14
N SER A 231 6.35 -12.11 -21.96
CA SER A 231 7.40 -12.58 -22.85
C SER A 231 7.91 -13.98 -22.49
N PHE A 232 7.29 -14.64 -21.51
CA PHE A 232 7.66 -15.97 -21.03
C PHE A 232 6.46 -16.91 -21.14
N ASP A 233 6.69 -18.14 -21.60
CA ASP A 233 5.61 -19.12 -21.74
C ASP A 233 5.14 -19.63 -20.36
N ASN A 234 6.04 -19.59 -19.38
CA ASN A 234 5.77 -20.01 -18.02
C ASN A 234 6.72 -19.36 -17.00
N GLU A 235 6.36 -19.47 -15.72
CA GLU A 235 7.10 -18.93 -14.59
C GLU A 235 8.57 -19.43 -14.51
N LYS A 236 8.85 -20.68 -14.91
CA LYS A 236 10.19 -21.23 -14.81
C LYS A 236 11.18 -20.54 -15.75
N GLU A 237 10.72 -20.09 -16.91
CA GLU A 237 11.54 -19.35 -17.86
C GLU A 237 11.89 -17.95 -17.35
N LEU A 238 10.91 -17.26 -16.74
CA LEU A 238 11.16 -15.99 -16.05
C LEU A 238 12.20 -16.17 -14.94
N VAL A 239 12.01 -17.19 -14.09
CA VAL A 239 12.92 -17.49 -12.99
C VAL A 239 14.32 -17.82 -13.51
N ALA A 240 14.43 -18.61 -14.58
CA ALA A 240 15.71 -18.92 -15.22
C ALA A 240 16.39 -17.65 -15.75
N ALA A 241 15.65 -16.78 -16.45
CA ALA A 241 16.21 -15.55 -17.03
C ALA A 241 16.81 -14.60 -15.97
N ILE A 242 16.17 -14.46 -14.80
CA ILE A 242 16.72 -13.64 -13.70
C ILE A 242 17.83 -14.40 -12.94
N ARG A 243 17.76 -15.73 -12.85
CA ARG A 243 18.83 -16.53 -12.24
C ARG A 243 20.12 -16.48 -13.05
N ASP A 244 20.04 -16.50 -14.37
CA ASP A 244 21.22 -16.43 -15.25
C ASP A 244 22.00 -15.12 -15.00
N GLU A 245 21.27 -14.02 -14.81
CA GLU A 245 21.85 -12.75 -14.40
C GLU A 245 22.55 -12.79 -13.03
N THR A 246 22.12 -13.66 -12.13
CA THR A 246 22.66 -13.77 -10.76
C THR A 246 23.60 -14.96 -10.59
N GLY A 247 24.21 -15.44 -11.69
CA GLY A 247 25.16 -16.56 -11.68
C GLY A 247 24.51 -17.88 -11.27
N GLY A 248 23.25 -18.08 -11.64
CA GLY A 248 22.44 -19.26 -11.35
C GLY A 248 21.85 -19.31 -9.93
N ARG A 249 22.13 -18.32 -9.08
CA ARG A 249 21.74 -18.34 -7.66
C ARG A 249 20.32 -17.84 -7.41
N GLY A 250 19.87 -16.86 -8.18
CA GLY A 250 18.74 -16.01 -7.83
C GLY A 250 19.19 -14.73 -7.09
N PRO A 251 18.35 -13.69 -7.02
CA PRO A 251 18.65 -12.46 -6.30
C PRO A 251 18.76 -12.69 -4.79
N ASP A 252 19.48 -11.80 -4.10
CA ASP A 252 19.68 -11.85 -2.65
C ASP A 252 18.35 -11.68 -1.89
N ALA A 253 17.48 -10.85 -2.42
CA ALA A 253 16.14 -10.67 -1.90
C ALA A 253 15.08 -10.49 -3.00
N VAL A 254 13.83 -10.78 -2.64
CA VAL A 254 12.68 -10.54 -3.50
C VAL A 254 11.63 -9.74 -2.72
N ILE A 255 11.13 -8.66 -3.30
CA ILE A 255 9.96 -7.94 -2.81
C ILE A 255 8.73 -8.40 -3.60
N ASP A 256 7.72 -8.87 -2.89
CA ASP A 256 6.37 -9.03 -3.46
C ASP A 256 5.57 -7.75 -3.21
N ALA A 257 5.33 -7.00 -4.29
CA ALA A 257 4.48 -5.81 -4.31
C ALA A 257 3.19 -6.03 -5.13
N VAL A 258 2.74 -7.29 -5.27
CA VAL A 258 1.51 -7.68 -5.99
C VAL A 258 0.39 -8.06 -5.02
N GLY A 259 0.64 -9.00 -4.10
CA GLY A 259 -0.40 -9.53 -3.20
C GLY A 259 -1.52 -10.30 -3.92
N THR A 260 -2.74 -10.28 -3.34
CA THR A 260 -3.91 -11.07 -3.81
C THR A 260 -4.35 -10.82 -5.25
N GLU A 261 -3.86 -9.78 -5.91
CA GLU A 261 -4.14 -9.46 -7.32
C GLU A 261 -3.27 -10.21 -8.33
N ALA A 262 -2.43 -11.14 -7.87
CA ALA A 262 -1.59 -11.94 -8.76
C ALA A 262 -2.43 -12.60 -9.86
N HIS A 263 -1.99 -12.48 -11.11
CA HIS A 263 -2.72 -13.06 -12.24
C HIS A 263 -2.43 -14.57 -12.22
N GLY A 264 -3.36 -15.38 -11.68
CA GLY A 264 -3.18 -16.81 -11.46
C GLY A 264 -4.48 -17.62 -11.47
N SER A 265 -4.41 -18.76 -12.17
CA SER A 265 -5.38 -19.83 -12.50
C SER A 265 -6.90 -19.52 -12.55
N ALA A 266 -7.53 -19.88 -13.67
CA ALA A 266 -8.98 -19.80 -13.88
C ALA A 266 -9.80 -20.54 -12.80
N ALA A 267 -9.21 -21.51 -12.09
CA ALA A 267 -9.84 -22.26 -11.02
C ALA A 267 -10.07 -21.42 -9.76
N ALA A 268 -9.12 -20.56 -9.36
CA ALA A 268 -9.30 -19.65 -8.22
C ALA A 268 -10.41 -18.61 -8.49
N LYS A 269 -10.54 -18.17 -9.76
CA LYS A 269 -11.60 -17.27 -10.21
C LYS A 269 -12.99 -17.90 -10.04
N LEU A 270 -13.14 -19.20 -10.33
CA LEU A 270 -14.41 -19.93 -10.17
C LEU A 270 -14.81 -20.08 -8.69
N VAL A 271 -13.86 -20.37 -7.80
CA VAL A 271 -14.12 -20.47 -6.35
C VAL A 271 -14.52 -19.11 -5.77
N GLN A 272 -13.80 -18.04 -6.13
CA GLN A 272 -14.15 -16.67 -5.72
C GLN A 272 -15.52 -16.23 -6.25
N GLN A 273 -15.86 -16.59 -7.49
CA GLN A 273 -17.18 -16.29 -8.08
C GLN A 273 -18.31 -17.09 -7.41
N GLY A 274 -18.06 -18.34 -7.02
CA GLY A 274 -19.04 -19.17 -6.32
C GLY A 274 -19.37 -18.66 -4.91
N ALA A 275 -18.37 -18.20 -4.17
CA ALA A 275 -18.55 -17.62 -2.84
C ALA A 275 -19.40 -16.33 -2.85
N ALA A 276 -19.32 -15.54 -3.93
CA ALA A 276 -20.09 -14.31 -4.10
C ALA A 276 -21.61 -14.54 -4.32
N ILE A 277 -22.04 -15.78 -4.60
CA ILE A 277 -23.45 -16.15 -4.82
C ILE A 277 -24.13 -16.56 -3.50
N LEU A 278 -23.37 -16.82 -2.43
CA LEU A 278 -23.93 -17.20 -1.13
C LEU A 278 -24.54 -16.00 -0.38
N PRO A 279 -25.61 -16.21 0.41
CA PRO A 279 -26.18 -15.17 1.27
C PRO A 279 -25.11 -14.54 2.17
N ARG A 280 -25.05 -13.21 2.28
CA ARG A 280 -23.99 -12.44 3.00
C ARG A 280 -23.61 -13.02 4.36
N ALA A 281 -24.57 -13.48 5.16
CA ALA A 281 -24.33 -14.04 6.49
C ALA A 281 -23.59 -15.40 6.49
N ILE A 282 -23.79 -16.22 5.44
CA ILE A 282 -23.15 -17.52 5.27
C ILE A 282 -21.86 -17.35 4.46
N GLY A 283 -21.90 -16.54 3.39
CA GLY A 283 -20.75 -16.21 2.55
C GLY A 283 -19.64 -15.52 3.33
N GLY A 284 -19.96 -14.58 4.23
CA GLY A 284 -18.96 -13.91 5.09
C GLY A 284 -18.21 -14.89 6.00
N ARG A 285 -18.93 -15.74 6.75
CA ARG A 285 -18.32 -16.71 7.67
C ARG A 285 -17.53 -17.83 6.98
N LEU A 286 -17.95 -18.25 5.79
CA LEU A 286 -17.20 -19.24 5.00
C LEU A 286 -15.98 -18.63 4.32
N ALA A 287 -16.10 -17.41 3.79
CA ALA A 287 -14.97 -16.66 3.25
C ALA A 287 -13.92 -16.37 4.32
N GLU A 288 -14.33 -16.02 5.54
CA GLU A 288 -13.44 -15.81 6.69
C GLU A 288 -12.63 -17.06 7.09
N ARG A 289 -13.07 -18.28 6.74
CA ARG A 289 -12.42 -19.52 7.22
C ARG A 289 -11.71 -20.32 6.13
N PHE A 290 -12.07 -20.13 4.87
CA PHE A 290 -11.56 -20.90 3.73
C PHE A 290 -11.13 -20.01 2.54
N SER A 291 -10.89 -18.71 2.76
CA SER A 291 -10.28 -17.86 1.74
C SER A 291 -8.88 -18.36 1.41
N VAL A 292 -8.60 -18.45 0.09
CA VAL A 292 -7.28 -18.72 -0.45
C VAL A 292 -6.94 -17.57 -1.40
N ASP A 293 -5.75 -17.03 -1.26
CA ASP A 293 -5.25 -15.93 -2.07
C ASP A 293 -4.72 -16.41 -3.43
N ARG A 294 -4.46 -15.44 -4.31
CA ARG A 294 -3.71 -15.72 -5.52
C ARG A 294 -2.22 -15.71 -5.20
N LEU A 295 -1.66 -16.90 -4.98
CA LEU A 295 -0.30 -17.09 -4.48
C LEU A 295 0.81 -17.06 -5.54
N ALA A 296 0.48 -16.77 -6.80
CA ALA A 296 1.45 -16.87 -7.90
C ALA A 296 2.70 -16.00 -7.67
N ALA A 297 2.53 -14.74 -7.24
CA ALA A 297 3.66 -13.85 -6.96
C ALA A 297 4.52 -14.36 -5.78
N LEU A 298 3.88 -14.84 -4.71
CA LEU A 298 4.58 -15.44 -3.56
C LEU A 298 5.38 -16.68 -3.95
N TYR A 299 4.81 -17.56 -4.75
CA TYR A 299 5.50 -18.75 -5.23
C TYR A 299 6.66 -18.40 -6.17
N THR A 300 6.47 -17.42 -7.06
CA THR A 300 7.57 -16.89 -7.87
C THR A 300 8.67 -16.30 -6.99
N ALA A 301 8.33 -15.58 -5.92
CA ALA A 301 9.33 -15.07 -4.98
C ALA A 301 10.10 -16.21 -4.28
N ILE A 302 9.39 -17.25 -3.82
CA ILE A 302 9.96 -18.44 -3.18
C ILE A 302 10.87 -19.19 -4.13
N GLU A 303 10.50 -19.36 -5.39
CA GLU A 303 11.34 -20.00 -6.39
C GLU A 303 12.53 -19.11 -6.74
N LEU A 304 12.30 -17.83 -7.01
CA LEU A 304 13.29 -16.90 -7.53
C LEU A 304 14.42 -16.60 -6.54
N VAL A 305 14.10 -16.31 -5.27
CA VAL A 305 15.08 -15.87 -4.26
C VAL A 305 16.21 -16.89 -4.10
N ARG A 306 17.45 -16.47 -3.88
CA ARG A 306 18.53 -17.43 -3.63
C ARG A 306 18.33 -18.20 -2.32
N ARG A 307 19.07 -19.30 -2.17
CA ARG A 307 19.22 -19.99 -0.88
C ARG A 307 19.81 -19.02 0.17
N GLY A 308 19.22 -19.03 1.36
CA GLY A 308 19.53 -18.11 2.46
C GLY A 308 19.15 -16.65 2.20
N GLY A 309 18.34 -16.38 1.17
CA GLY A 309 17.87 -15.04 0.83
C GLY A 309 16.59 -14.65 1.57
N THR A 310 16.16 -13.41 1.35
CA THR A 310 15.03 -12.80 2.05
C THR A 310 13.88 -12.51 1.10
N ILE A 311 12.66 -12.82 1.51
CA ILE A 311 11.44 -12.36 0.85
C ILE A 311 10.80 -11.29 1.73
N SER A 312 10.59 -10.11 1.18
CA SER A 312 9.80 -9.05 1.79
C SER A 312 8.42 -8.98 1.14
N LEU A 313 7.38 -9.34 1.89
CA LEU A 313 6.00 -9.27 1.41
C LEU A 313 5.38 -7.93 1.80
N SER A 314 5.20 -7.08 0.80
CA SER A 314 4.47 -5.82 0.91
C SER A 314 3.07 -5.89 0.33
N GLY A 315 2.83 -6.83 -0.59
CA GLY A 315 1.50 -7.13 -1.11
C GLY A 315 0.54 -7.59 -0.01
N VAL A 316 -0.73 -7.22 -0.12
CA VAL A 316 -1.76 -7.64 0.84
C VAL A 316 -2.14 -9.09 0.58
N TYR A 317 -2.16 -9.90 1.64
CA TYR A 317 -2.69 -11.27 1.70
C TYR A 317 -3.75 -11.33 2.81
N GLY A 318 -4.87 -12.00 2.53
CA GLY A 318 -6.00 -12.17 3.45
C GLY A 318 -6.57 -13.59 3.46
N GLY A 319 -5.91 -14.52 2.77
CA GLY A 319 -6.22 -15.94 2.77
C GLY A 319 -5.91 -16.56 4.14
N MET A 320 -6.91 -17.21 4.74
CA MET A 320 -6.75 -17.85 6.05
C MET A 320 -6.26 -19.29 5.95
N ALA A 321 -6.21 -19.85 4.74
CA ALA A 321 -5.87 -21.26 4.48
C ALA A 321 -4.91 -21.44 3.29
N ASP A 322 -4.00 -20.49 3.10
CA ASP A 322 -3.07 -20.50 1.98
C ASP A 322 -2.09 -21.69 2.06
N PRO A 323 -1.99 -22.53 1.00
CA PRO A 323 -0.99 -23.58 0.96
C PRO A 323 0.42 -23.00 0.91
N MET A 324 1.30 -23.46 1.81
CA MET A 324 2.69 -22.98 1.88
C MET A 324 3.67 -24.12 1.58
N PRO A 325 4.64 -23.93 0.66
CA PRO A 325 5.63 -24.96 0.31
C PRO A 325 6.73 -25.06 1.39
N MET A 326 6.36 -25.56 2.57
CA MET A 326 7.22 -25.59 3.76
C MET A 326 8.55 -26.33 3.53
N LEU A 327 8.56 -27.40 2.72
CA LEU A 327 9.79 -28.10 2.36
C LEU A 327 10.78 -27.16 1.65
N THR A 328 10.32 -26.42 0.65
CA THR A 328 11.16 -25.48 -0.11
C THR A 328 11.64 -24.32 0.76
N LEU A 329 10.74 -23.74 1.56
CA LEU A 329 11.08 -22.65 2.49
C LEU A 329 12.17 -23.08 3.48
N PHE A 330 12.01 -24.27 4.07
CA PHE A 330 12.94 -24.83 5.04
C PHE A 330 14.29 -25.19 4.39
N ASP A 331 14.27 -25.92 3.27
CA ASP A 331 15.48 -26.34 2.55
C ASP A 331 16.31 -25.17 2.02
N LYS A 332 15.64 -24.12 1.52
CA LYS A 332 16.31 -22.90 1.07
C LYS A 332 16.70 -21.97 2.20
N GLN A 333 16.29 -22.24 3.45
CA GLN A 333 16.51 -21.35 4.60
C GLN A 333 16.03 -19.91 4.32
N ILE A 334 14.84 -19.78 3.74
CA ILE A 334 14.30 -18.48 3.34
C ILE A 334 13.91 -17.68 4.60
N GLN A 335 14.31 -16.42 4.63
CA GLN A 335 13.81 -15.45 5.60
C GLN A 335 12.58 -14.76 5.03
N LEU A 336 11.50 -14.69 5.80
CA LEU A 336 10.25 -14.07 5.37
C LEU A 336 9.91 -12.91 6.31
N ARG A 337 9.78 -11.70 5.76
CA ARG A 337 9.42 -10.49 6.50
C ARG A 337 8.22 -9.82 5.83
N MET A 338 7.22 -9.42 6.60
CA MET A 338 5.95 -8.97 6.04
C MET A 338 5.21 -8.03 7.00
N GLY A 339 4.10 -7.48 6.52
CA GLY A 339 3.16 -6.72 7.32
C GLY A 339 2.87 -5.35 6.72
N GLN A 340 1.83 -4.71 7.23
CA GLN A 340 1.51 -3.33 6.87
C GLN A 340 2.68 -2.39 7.21
N ALA A 341 2.82 -1.31 6.44
CA ALA A 341 3.93 -0.39 6.63
C ALA A 341 3.78 0.43 7.91
N ASN A 342 4.82 0.40 8.73
CA ASN A 342 4.90 1.19 9.95
C ASN A 342 5.32 2.63 9.62
N VAL A 343 4.49 3.41 8.91
CA VAL A 343 4.87 4.73 8.35
C VAL A 343 5.68 5.61 9.31
N ARG A 344 5.20 5.86 10.54
CA ARG A 344 5.91 6.70 11.52
C ARG A 344 7.27 6.15 11.95
N ARG A 345 7.53 4.84 11.84
CA ARG A 345 8.86 4.26 12.07
C ARG A 345 9.89 4.75 11.04
N TRP A 346 9.46 5.07 9.82
CA TRP A 346 10.35 5.40 8.71
C TRP A 346 10.30 6.89 8.31
N SER A 347 9.32 7.65 8.81
CA SER A 347 9.07 9.02 8.34
C SER A 347 10.29 9.93 8.48
N ASP A 348 10.97 9.88 9.62
CA ASP A 348 12.12 10.75 9.91
C ASP A 348 13.36 10.33 9.08
N ASP A 349 13.48 9.05 8.73
CA ASP A 349 14.54 8.54 7.83
C ASP A 349 14.29 8.96 6.37
N ILE A 350 13.02 9.15 5.98
CA ILE A 350 12.61 9.45 4.60
C ILE A 350 12.57 10.96 4.35
N LEU A 351 12.12 11.75 5.33
CA LEU A 351 11.85 13.18 5.16
C LEU A 351 13.03 13.98 4.54
N PRO A 352 14.31 13.74 4.89
CA PRO A 352 15.43 14.44 4.28
C PRO A 352 15.49 14.32 2.74
N TYR A 353 15.07 13.17 2.19
CA TYR A 353 15.04 12.90 0.75
C TYR A 353 13.89 13.60 0.02
N LEU A 354 13.04 14.32 0.76
CA LEU A 354 11.92 15.10 0.21
C LEU A 354 12.12 16.61 0.40
N THR A 355 12.98 17.02 1.33
CA THR A 355 13.19 18.43 1.68
C THR A 355 14.42 19.06 1.04
N GLU A 356 15.45 18.27 0.70
CA GLU A 356 16.70 18.79 0.13
C GLU A 356 16.67 18.76 -1.41
N GLU A 357 16.81 17.57 -1.99
CA GLU A 357 16.72 17.28 -3.42
C GLU A 357 15.54 16.32 -3.70
N ASP A 358 15.32 15.94 -4.96
CA ASP A 358 14.36 14.88 -5.33
C ASP A 358 15.05 13.61 -5.87
N PRO A 359 15.91 12.93 -5.08
CA PRO A 359 16.63 11.75 -5.57
C PRO A 359 15.69 10.59 -5.90
N LEU A 360 14.49 10.59 -5.31
CA LEU A 360 13.45 9.59 -5.56
C LEU A 360 12.56 9.97 -6.75
N GLY A 361 12.62 11.21 -7.26
CA GLY A 361 11.78 11.73 -8.32
C GLY A 361 10.29 11.62 -7.98
N VAL A 362 9.90 12.05 -6.79
CA VAL A 362 8.51 11.99 -6.35
C VAL A 362 7.63 13.04 -7.04
N ASP A 363 8.18 14.18 -7.47
CA ASP A 363 7.38 15.24 -8.13
C ASP A 363 6.67 14.74 -9.40
N ASP A 364 7.32 13.84 -10.14
CA ASP A 364 6.80 13.22 -11.37
C ASP A 364 6.09 11.88 -11.12
N PHE A 365 5.93 11.48 -9.87
CA PHE A 365 5.48 10.13 -9.56
C PHE A 365 4.01 9.92 -9.91
N ALA A 366 3.16 10.91 -9.64
CA ALA A 366 1.76 10.91 -10.06
C ALA A 366 1.64 11.05 -11.58
N THR A 367 1.02 10.04 -12.20
CA THR A 367 0.64 10.07 -13.61
C THR A 367 -0.58 10.94 -13.89
N HIS A 368 -1.50 11.03 -12.91
CA HIS A 368 -2.76 11.74 -13.06
C HIS A 368 -3.05 12.57 -11.82
N ARG A 369 -3.60 13.77 -12.05
CA ARG A 369 -4.12 14.69 -11.02
C ARG A 369 -5.51 15.07 -11.47
N VAL A 370 -6.53 14.66 -10.73
CA VAL A 370 -7.93 14.85 -11.12
C VAL A 370 -8.71 15.45 -9.95
N PRO A 371 -9.75 16.26 -10.20
CA PRO A 371 -10.58 16.79 -9.13
C PRO A 371 -11.30 15.64 -8.39
N LEU A 372 -11.64 15.85 -7.11
CA LEU A 372 -12.37 14.86 -6.31
C LEU A 372 -13.67 14.38 -6.98
N ALA A 373 -14.36 15.29 -7.69
CA ALA A 373 -15.57 15.01 -8.45
C ALA A 373 -15.40 13.88 -9.49
N ASP A 374 -14.20 13.69 -10.02
CA ASP A 374 -13.88 12.69 -11.05
C ASP A 374 -13.40 11.35 -10.45
N ALA A 375 -13.44 11.19 -9.12
CA ALA A 375 -12.99 9.97 -8.46
C ALA A 375 -13.60 8.68 -9.05
N PRO A 376 -14.92 8.58 -9.36
CA PRO A 376 -15.46 7.35 -9.94
C PRO A 376 -14.80 6.95 -11.26
N HIS A 377 -14.53 7.93 -12.12
CA HIS A 377 -13.80 7.70 -13.37
C HIS A 377 -12.34 7.31 -13.11
N ALA A 378 -11.68 7.96 -12.15
CA ALA A 378 -10.32 7.63 -11.76
C ALA A 378 -10.17 6.19 -11.23
N TYR A 379 -11.11 5.72 -10.40
CA TYR A 379 -11.18 4.34 -9.93
C TYR A 379 -11.32 3.35 -11.09
N GLU A 380 -12.22 3.62 -12.04
CA GLU A 380 -12.40 2.77 -13.22
C GLU A 380 -11.14 2.75 -14.11
N MET A 381 -10.55 3.91 -14.39
CA MET A 381 -9.32 4.05 -15.17
C MET A 381 -8.17 3.26 -14.53
N PHE A 382 -8.00 3.41 -13.22
CA PHE A 382 -6.93 2.75 -12.46
C PHE A 382 -7.13 1.24 -12.39
N GLN A 383 -8.36 0.78 -12.15
CA GLN A 383 -8.72 -0.64 -12.16
C GLN A 383 -8.47 -1.29 -13.53
N LYS A 384 -8.84 -0.60 -14.61
CA LYS A 384 -8.69 -1.10 -15.98
C LYS A 384 -7.28 -0.91 -16.53
N LYS A 385 -6.38 -0.27 -15.77
CA LYS A 385 -5.00 0.06 -16.17
C LYS A 385 -4.97 0.81 -17.52
N ARG A 386 -5.90 1.75 -17.70
CA ARG A 386 -6.04 2.54 -18.93
C ARG A 386 -5.28 3.87 -18.83
N ASP A 387 -5.07 4.48 -19.98
CA ASP A 387 -4.54 5.85 -20.12
C ASP A 387 -3.17 6.07 -19.44
N GLY A 388 -2.42 4.98 -19.24
CA GLY A 388 -1.13 5.02 -18.56
C GLY A 388 -1.22 5.29 -17.05
N ALA A 389 -2.38 5.05 -16.43
CA ALA A 389 -2.57 5.25 -14.99
C ALA A 389 -1.67 4.32 -14.16
N VAL A 390 -0.74 4.93 -13.41
CA VAL A 390 0.10 4.23 -12.42
C VAL A 390 -0.17 4.75 -11.03
N LYS A 391 -0.13 6.07 -10.83
CA LYS A 391 -0.50 6.72 -9.57
C LYS A 391 -1.41 7.91 -9.86
N VAL A 392 -2.54 7.97 -9.16
CA VAL A 392 -3.53 9.04 -9.27
C VAL A 392 -3.57 9.81 -7.95
N LEU A 393 -3.62 11.14 -8.06
CA LEU A 393 -3.90 12.03 -6.95
C LEU A 393 -5.23 12.73 -7.21
N LEU A 394 -6.14 12.62 -6.24
CA LEU A 394 -7.37 13.40 -6.17
C LEU A 394 -7.07 14.76 -5.54
N LYS A 395 -7.62 15.82 -6.13
CA LYS A 395 -7.53 17.20 -5.66
C LYS A 395 -8.93 17.67 -5.20
N PRO A 396 -9.22 17.62 -3.89
CA PRO A 396 -10.49 18.06 -3.31
C PRO A 396 -10.84 19.52 -3.57
#